data_AF-A0A6N3H1K3-F1
#
_entry.id   AF-A0A6N3H1K3-F1
#
_cell.length_a   1.000
_cell.length_b   1.000
_cell.length_c   1.000
_cell.angle_alpha   90.00
_cell.angle_beta   90.00
_cell.angle_gamma   90.00
#
_symmetry.space_group_name_H-M   'P 1'
#
loop_
_entity.id
_entity.type
_entity.pdbx_description
1 polymer ?
#
loop_
_entity_poly.entity_id
_entity_poly.type
_entity_poly.pdbx_seq_one_letter_code
_entity_poly.pdbx_strand_id
1 'polypeptide(L)'
;MNYYFSKTTLGFYCDEVNKSTPADAVEISEESYFSLREGQSTGKVIAADEAGNPILVDPPEPTPDALIALAEETRTALMAEANARITPLQDAYELGIDTGEEAELLTRWKRYRVMLNRLDISAAPSIEWPEKPV
;
A
#
# COMPACT_ATOMS: atom_id res chain seq x y z
N MET A 1 11.45 26.07 24.35
CA MET A 1 11.13 25.02 23.37
C MET A 1 11.71 25.39 22.01
N ASN A 2 12.89 24.86 21.70
CA ASN A 2 13.51 25.03 20.40
C ASN A 2 13.38 23.74 19.59
N TYR A 3 13.03 23.88 18.32
CA TYR A 3 12.89 22.77 17.40
C TYR A 3 14.10 22.71 16.47
N TYR A 4 14.53 21.49 16.16
CA TYR A 4 15.65 21.24 15.28
C TYR A 4 15.27 20.15 14.27
N PHE A 5 15.88 20.18 13.10
CA PHE A 5 15.72 19.15 12.07
C PHE A 5 17.10 18.63 11.66
N SER A 6 17.26 17.30 11.62
CA SER A 6 18.48 16.67 11.09
C SER A 6 18.20 16.09 9.72
N LYS A 7 18.99 16.53 8.72
CA LYS A 7 18.91 15.99 7.36
C LYS A 7 19.36 14.53 7.26
N THR A 8 20.22 14.07 8.17
CA THR A 8 20.70 12.68 8.19
C THR A 8 19.62 11.71 8.65
N THR A 9 18.86 12.08 9.68
CA THR A 9 17.80 11.22 10.20
C THR A 9 16.42 11.53 9.62
N LEU A 10 16.31 12.64 8.86
CA LEU A 10 15.05 13.24 8.42
C LEU A 10 14.06 13.42 9.59
N GLY A 11 14.60 13.67 10.79
CA GLY A 11 13.86 13.69 12.04
C GLY A 11 13.85 15.07 12.69
N PHE A 12 12.76 15.36 13.40
CA PHE A 12 12.65 16.53 14.27
C PHE A 12 13.14 16.20 15.68
N TYR A 13 13.81 17.17 16.30
CA TYR A 13 14.31 17.12 17.66
C TYR A 13 13.87 18.36 18.42
N CYS A 14 13.76 18.22 19.73
CA CYS A 14 13.34 19.26 20.63
C CYS A 14 14.23 19.23 21.87
N ASP A 15 14.69 20.39 22.32
CA ASP A 15 15.60 20.53 23.48
C ASP A 15 15.01 20.03 24.81
N GLU A 16 13.69 20.12 24.99
CA GLU A 16 13.01 19.60 26.19
C GLU A 16 12.81 18.08 26.16
N VAL A 17 12.65 17.48 24.97
CA VAL A 17 12.34 16.05 24.80
C VAL A 17 13.60 15.22 24.55
N ASN A 18 14.52 15.74 23.74
CA ASN A 18 15.71 15.04 23.29
C ASN A 18 16.93 15.52 24.07
N LYS A 19 17.57 14.61 24.82
CA LYS A 19 18.80 14.89 25.58
C LYS A 19 20.01 15.26 24.71
N SER A 20 19.98 14.89 23.43
CA SER A 20 21.00 15.24 22.46
C SER A 20 20.37 15.42 21.08
N THR A 21 20.86 16.40 20.34
CA THR A 21 20.54 16.63 18.93
C THR A 21 21.69 16.15 18.04
N PRO A 22 21.42 15.65 16.83
CA PRO A 22 22.46 15.35 15.85
C PRO A 22 23.33 16.57 15.53
N ALA A 23 24.60 16.35 15.16
CA ALA A 23 25.53 17.44 14.84
C ALA A 23 25.15 18.23 13.57
N ASP A 24 24.38 17.61 12.68
CA ASP A 24 23.86 18.22 11.46
C ASP A 24 22.46 18.83 11.65
N ALA A 25 21.97 18.88 12.90
CA ALA A 25 20.66 19.43 13.18
C ALA A 25 20.66 20.96 13.04
N VAL A 26 19.74 21.47 12.22
CA VAL A 26 19.50 22.90 12.03
C VAL A 26 18.31 23.33 12.87
N GLU A 27 18.39 24.48 13.53
CA GLU A 27 17.27 25.05 14.28
C GLU A 27 16.18 25.52 13.31
N ILE A 28 14.92 25.23 13.62
CA ILE A 28 13.75 25.64 12.85
C ILE A 28 12.74 26.37 13.76
N SER A 29 11.95 27.26 13.18
CA SER A 29 10.90 27.95 13.93
C SER A 29 9.78 26.98 14.33
N GLU A 30 9.08 27.30 15.41
CA GLU A 30 7.90 26.57 15.85
C GLU A 30 6.81 26.55 14.76
N GLU A 31 6.59 27.67 14.06
CA GLU A 31 5.67 27.76 12.93
C GLU A 31 6.06 26.79 11.81
N SER A 32 7.36 26.75 11.46
CA SER A 32 7.86 25.80 10.46
C SER A 32 7.64 24.37 10.92
N TYR A 33 7.95 24.04 12.17
CA TYR A 33 7.69 22.71 12.72
C TYR A 33 6.21 22.32 12.59
N PHE A 34 5.28 23.18 12.99
CA PHE A 34 3.85 22.87 12.88
C PHE A 34 3.36 22.73 11.44
N SER A 35 3.79 23.62 10.54
CA SER A 35 3.44 23.54 9.12
C SER A 35 3.93 22.24 8.47
N LEU A 36 5.16 21.81 8.80
CA LEU A 36 5.72 20.55 8.32
C LEU A 36 4.95 19.34 8.86
N ARG A 37 4.56 19.37 10.14
CA ARG A 37 3.76 18.32 10.78
C ARG A 37 2.34 18.24 10.19
N GLU A 38 1.73 19.37 9.90
CA GLU A 38 0.46 19.44 9.16
C GLU A 38 0.63 18.86 7.76
N GLY A 39 1.69 19.23 7.05
CA GLY A 39 2.03 18.66 5.74
C GLY A 39 2.14 17.13 5.76
N GLN A 40 2.82 16.56 6.76
CA GLN A 40 2.87 15.11 6.95
C GLN A 40 1.48 14.50 7.16
N SER A 41 0.59 15.17 7.90
CA SER A 41 -0.79 14.70 8.11
C SER A 41 -1.63 14.70 6.82
N THR A 42 -1.23 15.49 5.82
CA THR A 42 -1.85 15.53 4.49
C THR A 42 -1.21 14.56 3.48
N GLY A 43 -0.25 13.74 3.92
CA GLY A 43 0.37 12.69 3.10
C GLY A 43 1.68 13.07 2.42
N LYS A 44 2.20 14.28 2.64
CA LYS A 44 3.53 14.68 2.16
C LYS A 44 4.63 14.09 3.05
N VAL A 45 5.85 14.04 2.53
CA VAL A 45 7.03 13.58 3.28
C VAL A 45 8.01 14.73 3.50
N ILE A 46 8.82 14.60 4.55
CA ILE A 46 9.86 15.57 4.86
C ILE A 46 11.13 15.16 4.14
N ALA A 47 11.69 16.08 3.37
CA ALA A 47 13.02 15.97 2.78
C ALA A 47 13.89 17.13 3.26
N ALA A 48 15.19 17.07 3.00
CA ALA A 48 16.11 18.16 3.25
C ALA A 48 16.47 18.87 1.94
N ASP A 49 16.49 20.21 1.94
CA ASP A 49 17.02 21.00 0.83
C ASP A 49 18.58 21.00 0.83
N GLU A 50 19.19 21.70 -0.13
CA GLU A 50 20.65 21.80 -0.24
C GLU A 50 21.32 22.45 1.00
N ALA A 51 20.58 23.31 1.70
CA ALA A 51 21.04 23.97 2.92
C ALA A 51 20.84 23.10 4.18
N GLY A 52 20.12 21.98 4.07
CA GLY A 52 19.79 21.08 5.17
C GLY A 52 18.51 21.44 5.92
N ASN A 53 17.71 22.38 5.41
CA ASN A 53 16.42 22.71 6.00
C ASN A 53 15.33 21.72 5.56
N PRO A 54 14.34 21.47 6.41
CA PRO A 54 13.23 20.60 6.06
C PRO A 54 12.31 21.26 5.04
N ILE A 55 11.94 20.49 4.02
CA ILE A 55 10.94 20.87 3.01
C ILE A 55 9.89 19.75 2.90
N LEU A 56 8.66 20.13 2.55
CA LEU A 56 7.60 19.18 2.21
C LEU A 56 7.68 18.85 0.74
N VAL A 57 7.78 17.56 0.43
CA VAL A 57 7.72 17.04 -0.93
C VAL A 57 6.63 15.98 -1.02
N ASP A 58 6.16 15.73 -2.23
CA ASP A 58 5.31 14.58 -2.46
C ASP A 58 6.11 13.29 -2.22
N PRO A 59 5.48 12.24 -1.65
CA PRO A 59 6.14 10.96 -1.50
C PRO A 59 6.66 10.49 -2.87
N PRO A 60 7.85 9.88 -2.92
CA PRO A 60 8.35 9.34 -4.17
C PRO A 60 7.35 8.32 -4.72
N GLU A 61 7.21 8.29 -6.05
CA GLU A 61 6.39 7.28 -6.69
C GLU A 61 6.88 5.88 -6.28
N PRO A 62 5.97 4.91 -6.05
CA PRO A 62 6.35 3.54 -5.77
C PRO A 62 7.26 2.99 -6.86
N THR A 63 8.26 2.21 -6.48
CA THR A 63 9.15 1.56 -7.45
C THR A 63 8.39 0.51 -8.25
N PRO A 64 8.84 0.16 -9.47
CA PRO A 64 8.25 -0.94 -10.24
C PRO A 64 8.14 -2.24 -9.42
N ASP A 65 9.18 -2.61 -8.67
CA ASP A 65 9.17 -3.79 -7.82
C ASP A 65 8.11 -3.71 -6.70
N ALA A 66 7.92 -2.53 -6.10
CA ALA A 66 6.88 -2.31 -5.10
C ALA A 66 5.47 -2.45 -5.71
N LEU A 67 5.26 -1.95 -6.93
CA LEU A 67 4.00 -2.10 -7.66
C LEU A 67 3.71 -3.56 -8.01
N ILE A 68 4.73 -4.31 -8.44
CA ILE A 68 4.63 -5.75 -8.72
C ILE A 68 4.28 -6.52 -7.45
N ALA A 69 4.95 -6.22 -6.33
CA ALA A 69 4.67 -6.85 -5.04
C ALA A 69 3.22 -6.60 -4.57
N LEU A 70 2.74 -5.36 -4.70
CA LEU A 70 1.36 -5.00 -4.35
C LEU A 70 0.33 -5.71 -5.25
N ALA A 71 0.62 -5.81 -6.55
CA ALA A 71 -0.21 -6.54 -7.48
C ALA A 71 -0.23 -8.06 -7.17
N GLU A 72 0.89 -8.64 -6.76
CA GLU A 72 0.95 -10.04 -6.32
C GLU A 72 0.11 -10.30 -5.05
N GLU A 73 0.18 -9.38 -4.08
CA GLU A 73 -0.67 -9.42 -2.88
C GLU A 73 -2.15 -9.36 -3.26
N THR A 74 -2.51 -8.46 -4.18
CA THR A 74 -3.88 -8.32 -4.70
C THR A 74 -4.34 -9.62 -5.36
N ARG A 75 -3.51 -10.22 -6.24
CA ARG A 75 -3.84 -11.52 -6.87
C ARG A 75 -4.06 -12.60 -5.82
N THR A 76 -3.20 -12.66 -4.80
CA THR A 76 -3.30 -13.64 -3.72
C THR A 76 -4.61 -13.49 -2.93
N ALA A 77 -4.99 -12.26 -2.59
CA ALA A 77 -6.25 -11.98 -1.90
C ALA A 77 -7.48 -12.37 -2.74
N LEU A 78 -7.49 -12.02 -4.04
CA LEU A 78 -8.58 -12.39 -4.94
C LEU A 78 -8.67 -13.90 -5.17
N MET A 79 -7.53 -14.60 -5.24
CA MET A 79 -7.47 -16.06 -5.31
C MET A 79 -8.04 -16.71 -4.05
N ALA A 80 -7.70 -16.18 -2.86
CA ALA A 80 -8.23 -16.66 -1.59
C ALA A 80 -9.75 -16.50 -1.50
N GLU A 81 -10.27 -15.35 -1.93
CA GLU A 81 -11.71 -15.13 -2.00
C GLU A 81 -12.40 -16.09 -2.98
N ALA A 82 -11.85 -16.25 -4.18
CA ALA A 82 -12.39 -17.18 -5.17
C ALA A 82 -12.43 -18.61 -4.62
N ASN A 83 -11.38 -19.05 -3.91
CA ASN A 83 -11.37 -20.34 -3.23
C ASN A 83 -12.47 -20.45 -2.17
N ALA A 84 -12.63 -19.43 -1.33
CA ALA A 84 -13.67 -19.42 -0.30
C ALA A 84 -15.10 -19.49 -0.87
N ARG A 85 -15.33 -18.96 -2.07
CA ARG A 85 -16.60 -19.08 -2.81
C ARG A 85 -16.77 -20.44 -3.49
N ILE A 86 -15.69 -20.97 -4.05
CA ILE A 86 -15.70 -22.26 -4.77
C ILE A 86 -15.96 -23.42 -3.81
N THR A 87 -15.38 -23.42 -2.60
CA THR A 87 -15.48 -24.56 -1.66
C THR A 87 -16.91 -25.04 -1.43
N PRO A 88 -17.86 -24.21 -0.91
CA PRO A 88 -19.22 -24.69 -0.65
C PRO A 88 -19.98 -25.10 -1.92
N LEU A 89 -19.73 -24.42 -3.05
CA LEU A 89 -20.35 -24.76 -4.34
C LEU A 89 -19.83 -26.10 -4.87
N GLN A 90 -18.54 -26.37 -4.67
CA GLN A 90 -17.90 -27.64 -5.00
C GLN A 90 -18.44 -28.77 -4.13
N ASP A 91 -18.62 -28.53 -2.82
CA ASP A 91 -19.21 -29.50 -1.90
C ASP A 91 -20.64 -29.87 -2.34
N ALA A 92 -21.48 -28.89 -2.70
CA ALA A 92 -22.84 -29.13 -3.19
C ALA A 92 -22.84 -29.98 -4.48
N TYR A 93 -21.94 -29.68 -5.41
CA TYR A 93 -21.77 -30.43 -6.65
C TYR A 93 -21.30 -31.88 -6.39
N GLU A 94 -20.33 -32.07 -5.49
CA GLU A 94 -19.81 -33.39 -5.14
C GLU A 94 -20.84 -34.26 -4.42
N LEU A 95 -21.70 -33.65 -3.61
CA LEU A 95 -22.82 -34.30 -2.95
C LEU A 95 -24.02 -34.53 -3.88
N GLY A 96 -24.01 -33.95 -5.09
CA GLY A 96 -25.10 -34.02 -6.05
C GLY A 96 -26.38 -33.32 -5.57
N ILE A 97 -26.22 -32.28 -4.74
CA ILE A 97 -27.32 -31.46 -4.19
C ILE A 97 -27.29 -30.03 -4.71
N ASP A 98 -26.43 -29.72 -5.67
CA ASP A 98 -26.33 -28.40 -6.29
C ASP A 98 -27.58 -28.05 -7.10
N THR A 99 -27.93 -26.78 -7.04
CA THR A 99 -28.92 -26.17 -7.94
C THR A 99 -28.25 -25.80 -9.27
N GLY A 100 -29.06 -25.61 -10.32
CA GLY A 100 -28.55 -25.13 -11.61
C GLY A 100 -27.81 -23.79 -11.51
N GLU A 101 -28.29 -22.89 -10.64
CA GLU A 101 -27.64 -21.60 -10.37
C GLU A 101 -26.27 -21.77 -9.69
N GLU A 102 -26.15 -22.70 -8.73
CA GLU A 102 -24.89 -23.02 -8.08
C GLU A 102 -23.87 -23.64 -9.06
N ALA A 103 -24.31 -24.51 -9.97
CA ALA A 103 -23.45 -25.09 -11.01
C ALA A 103 -22.87 -24.02 -11.96
N GLU A 104 -23.72 -23.07 -12.38
CA GLU A 104 -23.29 -21.93 -13.21
C GLU A 104 -22.34 -21.00 -12.44
N LEU A 105 -22.66 -20.70 -11.18
CA LEU A 105 -21.84 -19.87 -10.31
C LEU A 105 -20.47 -20.51 -10.04
N LEU A 106 -20.43 -21.82 -9.76
CA LEU A 106 -19.21 -22.60 -9.60
C LEU A 106 -18.32 -22.51 -10.84
N THR A 107 -18.92 -22.62 -12.03
CA THR A 107 -18.20 -22.51 -13.30
C THR A 107 -17.61 -21.11 -13.48
N ARG A 108 -18.37 -20.05 -13.17
CA ARG A 108 -17.90 -18.66 -13.26
C ARG A 108 -16.75 -18.38 -12.30
N TRP A 109 -16.85 -18.82 -11.04
CA TRP A 109 -15.77 -18.67 -10.06
C TRP A 109 -14.50 -19.46 -10.43
N LYS A 110 -14.64 -20.69 -10.93
CA LYS A 110 -13.49 -21.47 -11.41
C LYS A 110 -12.78 -20.77 -12.58
N ARG A 111 -13.54 -20.22 -13.54
CA ARG A 111 -12.98 -19.43 -14.66
C ARG A 111 -12.24 -18.20 -14.15
N TYR A 112 -12.88 -17.43 -13.27
CA TYR A 112 -12.29 -16.24 -12.64
C TYR A 112 -10.94 -16.57 -11.95
N ARG A 113 -10.92 -17.62 -11.12
CA ARG A 113 -9.69 -18.07 -10.44
C ARG A 113 -8.58 -18.45 -11.43
N VAL A 114 -8.92 -19.13 -12.53
CA VAL A 114 -7.94 -19.48 -13.57
C VAL A 114 -7.42 -18.23 -14.30
N MET A 115 -8.28 -17.25 -14.58
CA MET A 115 -7.87 -15.98 -15.18
C MET A 115 -6.91 -15.21 -14.28
N LEU A 116 -7.22 -15.10 -12.98
CA LEU A 116 -6.32 -14.50 -11.99
C LEU A 116 -4.93 -15.14 -11.98
N ASN A 117 -4.87 -16.48 -11.99
CA ASN A 117 -3.61 -17.22 -11.97
C ASN A 117 -2.77 -17.00 -13.25
N ARG A 118 -3.39 -16.58 -14.36
CA ARG A 118 -2.74 -16.34 -15.65
C ARG A 118 -2.35 -14.87 -15.87
N LEU A 119 -2.72 -13.98 -14.96
CA LEU A 119 -2.36 -12.57 -15.06
C LEU A 119 -0.84 -12.39 -15.04
N ASP A 120 -0.36 -11.54 -15.94
CA ASP A 120 1.00 -11.04 -15.91
C ASP A 120 1.09 -9.88 -14.91
N ILE A 121 1.61 -10.19 -13.73
CA ILE A 121 1.77 -9.23 -12.63
C ILE A 121 2.92 -8.25 -12.89
N SER A 122 3.83 -8.57 -13.82
CA SER A 122 4.92 -7.66 -14.19
C SER A 122 4.45 -6.42 -14.96
N ALA A 123 3.21 -6.43 -15.47
CA ALA A 123 2.58 -5.29 -16.13
C ALA A 123 2.07 -4.21 -15.17
N ALA A 124 2.31 -4.33 -13.85
CA ALA A 124 1.90 -3.33 -12.87
C ALA A 124 2.46 -1.93 -13.21
N PRO A 125 1.67 -0.86 -13.05
CA PRO A 125 0.31 -0.82 -12.48
C PRO A 125 -0.81 -1.07 -13.51
N SER A 126 -0.48 -1.27 -14.78
CA SER A 126 -1.44 -1.37 -15.90
C SER A 126 -1.98 -2.79 -16.10
N ILE A 127 -2.51 -3.40 -15.03
CA ILE A 127 -3.07 -4.75 -15.06
C ILE A 127 -4.59 -4.68 -15.26
N GLU A 128 -5.09 -5.40 -16.26
CA GLU A 128 -6.52 -5.60 -16.47
C GLU A 128 -7.02 -6.77 -15.61
N TRP A 129 -7.57 -6.45 -14.44
CA TRP A 129 -8.12 -7.44 -13.53
C TRP A 129 -9.44 -8.02 -14.08
N PRO A 130 -9.65 -9.35 -14.05
CA PRO A 130 -10.90 -9.93 -14.47
C PRO A 130 -12.05 -9.45 -13.57
N GLU A 131 -13.25 -9.36 -14.13
CA GLU A 131 -14.44 -9.01 -13.36
C GLU A 131 -14.85 -10.16 -12.43
N LYS A 132 -15.25 -9.81 -11.21
CA LYS A 132 -15.71 -10.78 -10.21
C LYS A 132 -17.09 -11.32 -10.59
N PRO A 133 -17.34 -12.65 -10.49
CA PRO A 133 -18.66 -13.23 -10.69
C PRO A 133 -19.70 -12.74 -9.67
N VAL A 134 -20.95 -12.58 -10.11
CA VAL A 134 -22.13 -12.25 -9.29
C VAL A 134 -23.12 -13.41 -9.19
#